data_AF-A0A7S1HFA6-F1
#
_entry.id   AF-A0A7S1HFA6-F1
#
_cell.length_a   1.000
_cell.length_b   1.000
_cell.length_c   1.000
_cell.angle_alpha   90.00
_cell.angle_beta   90.00
_cell.angle_gamma   90.00
#
_symmetry.space_group_name_H-M   'P 1'
#
loop_
_entity.id
_entity.type
_entity.pdbx_description
1 polymer ?
#
loop_
_entity_poly.entity_id
_entity_poly.type
_entity_poly.pdbx_seq_one_letter_code
_entity_poly.pdbx_strand_id
1 'polypeptide(L)'
;TVEQARSLAQEWLAEVRRGGDPSAAKAAARSAPTVKELCTKFMEDYSKQRNKPSTQRGYQAVIDRCIVPMLGRLKVQDVKRPDVATAMKKMAHKPAEANRAFSVMRKMFNLAEVWGHRPD
;
A
#
# COMPACT_ATOMS: atom_id res chain seq x y z
N THR A 1 -1.01 -19.24 -1.15
CA THR A 1 -1.91 -19.52 0.00
C THR A 1 -2.02 -18.29 0.91
N VAL A 2 -3.04 -18.17 1.78
CA VAL A 2 -3.13 -17.05 2.77
C VAL A 2 -1.88 -16.95 3.62
N GLU A 3 -1.31 -18.11 3.97
CA GLU A 3 -0.06 -18.20 4.74
C GLU A 3 1.10 -17.48 4.06
N GLN A 4 1.19 -17.50 2.72
CA GLN A 4 2.23 -16.74 2.03
C GLN A 4 2.03 -15.24 2.19
N ALA A 5 0.80 -14.72 2.17
CA ALA A 5 0.59 -13.30 2.46
C ALA A 5 0.78 -12.96 3.92
N ARG A 6 0.44 -13.86 4.85
CA ARG A 6 0.75 -13.68 6.28
C ARG A 6 2.25 -13.71 6.53
N SER A 7 2.98 -14.63 5.89
CA SER A 7 4.44 -14.76 5.98
C SER A 7 5.15 -13.58 5.32
N LEU A 8 4.75 -13.18 4.11
CA LEU A 8 5.28 -12.00 3.44
C LEU A 8 4.92 -10.72 4.19
N ALA A 9 3.73 -10.65 4.81
CA ALA A 9 3.39 -9.57 5.73
C ALA A 9 4.30 -9.60 6.97
N GLN A 10 4.53 -10.75 7.58
CA GLN A 10 5.43 -10.93 8.73
C GLN A 10 6.89 -10.58 8.42
N GLU A 11 7.36 -10.91 7.22
CA GLU A 11 8.71 -10.60 6.74
C GLU A 11 8.86 -9.09 6.48
N TRP A 12 7.86 -8.47 5.85
CA TRP A 12 7.80 -7.01 5.68
C TRP A 12 7.57 -6.26 7.01
N LEU A 13 6.92 -6.90 7.99
CA LEU A 13 6.81 -6.45 9.38
C LEU A 13 8.18 -6.47 10.10
N ALA A 14 9.20 -7.17 9.61
CA ALA A 14 10.53 -7.15 10.21
C ALA A 14 11.40 -5.97 9.70
N GLU A 15 11.18 -5.47 8.49
CA GLU A 15 12.14 -4.58 7.80
C GLU A 15 12.11 -3.09 8.18
N VAL A 16 11.08 -2.56 8.84
CA VAL A 16 11.00 -1.12 9.18
C VAL A 16 11.24 -0.86 10.67
N ARG A 17 12.46 -0.48 11.02
CA ARG A 17 12.84 0.10 12.33
C ARG A 17 13.70 1.35 12.09
N ARG A 18 13.05 2.51 11.99
CA ARG A 18 13.66 3.77 12.42
C ARG A 18 12.57 4.82 12.68
N GLY A 19 12.55 5.34 13.91
CA GLY A 19 11.67 6.43 14.32
C GLY A 19 12.25 7.78 13.87
N GLY A 20 11.38 8.71 13.48
CA GLY A 20 11.72 10.07 13.07
C GLY A 20 10.79 11.12 13.68
N ASP A 21 11.38 12.28 13.97
CA ASP A 21 11.05 13.38 14.89
C ASP A 21 9.71 14.15 14.61
N PRO A 22 8.92 14.61 15.63
CA PRO A 22 7.51 15.03 15.47
C PRO A 22 7.22 16.46 14.95
N SER A 23 8.18 17.39 14.92
CA SER A 23 7.84 18.82 14.81
C SER A 23 7.74 19.38 13.37
N ALA A 24 8.61 18.92 12.44
CA ALA A 24 8.51 19.26 11.01
C ALA A 24 7.41 18.45 10.27
N ALA A 25 6.92 17.38 10.90
CA ALA A 25 5.98 16.42 10.34
C ALA A 25 4.59 16.98 10.06
N LYS A 26 4.13 18.01 10.79
CA LYS A 26 2.72 18.49 10.68
C LYS A 26 2.39 19.24 9.39
N ALA A 27 3.35 19.96 8.80
CA ALA A 27 3.15 20.67 7.53
C ALA A 27 3.25 19.70 6.34
N ALA A 28 4.27 18.82 6.34
CA ALA A 28 4.42 17.74 5.36
C ALA A 28 3.24 16.74 5.41
N ALA A 29 2.70 16.46 6.60
CA ALA A 29 1.51 15.62 6.77
C ALA A 29 0.26 16.16 6.08
N ARG A 30 0.14 17.49 5.95
CA ARG A 30 -1.02 18.14 5.36
C ARG A 30 -1.01 18.03 3.83
N SER A 31 0.18 18.09 3.23
CA SER A 31 0.43 17.90 1.79
C SER A 31 0.72 16.46 1.38
N ALA A 32 0.86 15.54 2.33
CA ALA A 32 1.09 14.12 2.04
C ALA A 32 -0.10 13.53 1.23
N PRO A 33 0.17 12.71 0.21
CA PRO A 33 -0.90 12.05 -0.53
C PRO A 33 -1.64 11.04 0.34
N THR A 34 -2.92 10.87 0.06
CA THR A 34 -3.72 9.75 0.54
C THR A 34 -3.33 8.46 -0.18
N VAL A 35 -3.66 7.31 0.38
CA VAL A 35 -3.46 6.02 -0.28
C VAL A 35 -4.21 5.96 -1.61
N LYS A 36 -5.40 6.59 -1.70
CA LYS A 36 -6.16 6.69 -2.95
C LYS A 36 -5.37 7.47 -4.02
N GLU A 37 -4.82 8.63 -3.66
CA GLU A 37 -4.00 9.43 -4.58
C GLU A 37 -2.74 8.68 -5.00
N LEU A 38 -2.10 7.96 -4.07
CA LEU A 38 -0.96 7.11 -4.37
C LEU A 38 -1.33 5.97 -5.33
N CYS A 39 -2.51 5.35 -5.19
CA CYS A 39 -3.00 4.35 -6.12
C CYS A 39 -3.16 4.92 -7.54
N THR A 40 -3.72 6.13 -7.68
CA THR A 40 -3.83 6.81 -8.97
C THR A 40 -2.45 7.07 -9.57
N LYS A 41 -1.54 7.67 -8.80
CA LYS A 41 -0.15 7.93 -9.24
C LYS A 41 0.58 6.66 -9.63
N PHE A 42 0.42 5.58 -8.87
CA PHE A 42 1.00 4.26 -9.17
C PHE A 42 0.50 3.72 -10.51
N MET A 43 -0.80 3.85 -10.79
CA MET A 43 -1.35 3.39 -12.06
C MET A 43 -0.84 4.23 -13.22
N GLU A 44 -0.76 5.54 -13.07
CA GLU A 44 -0.35 6.48 -14.11
C GLU A 44 1.15 6.45 -14.41
N ASP A 45 1.98 6.62 -13.38
CA ASP A 45 3.42 6.83 -13.54
C ASP A 45 4.18 5.52 -13.66
N TYR A 46 3.68 4.43 -13.06
CA TYR A 46 4.37 3.14 -13.04
C TYR A 46 3.68 2.08 -13.91
N SER A 47 2.40 1.77 -13.61
CA SER A 47 1.72 0.61 -14.19
C SER A 47 1.48 0.77 -15.69
N LYS A 48 1.02 1.94 -16.15
CA LYS A 48 0.80 2.22 -17.58
C LYS A 48 2.06 2.07 -18.42
N GLN A 49 3.22 2.42 -17.88
CA GLN A 49 4.49 2.40 -18.62
C GLN A 49 5.17 1.02 -18.62
N ARG A 50 4.97 0.22 -17.56
CA ARG A 50 5.75 -1.01 -17.36
C ARG A 50 4.95 -2.31 -17.43
N ASN A 51 3.64 -2.26 -17.27
CA ASN A 51 2.81 -3.45 -17.18
C ASN A 51 1.95 -3.64 -18.43
N LYS A 52 1.69 -4.91 -18.79
CA LYS A 52 0.74 -5.27 -19.84
C LYS A 52 -0.67 -4.76 -19.49
N PRO A 53 -1.53 -4.43 -20.48
CA PRO A 53 -2.90 -3.96 -20.22
C PRO A 53 -3.73 -4.90 -19.34
N SER A 54 -3.53 -6.22 -19.45
CA SER A 54 -4.18 -7.22 -18.59
C SER A 54 -3.78 -7.08 -17.12
N THR A 55 -2.48 -6.85 -16.85
CA THR A 55 -1.97 -6.60 -15.50
C THR A 55 -2.48 -5.28 -14.95
N GLN A 56 -2.53 -4.22 -15.78
CA GLN A 56 -3.10 -2.93 -15.39
C GLN A 56 -4.56 -3.08 -14.92
N ARG A 57 -5.39 -3.79 -15.70
CA ARG A 57 -6.78 -4.09 -15.32
C ARG A 57 -6.86 -4.88 -14.02
N GLY A 58 -5.99 -5.87 -13.83
CA GLY A 58 -5.92 -6.64 -12.60
C GLY A 58 -5.57 -5.78 -11.37
N TYR A 59 -4.59 -4.89 -11.51
CA TYR A 59 -4.20 -3.96 -10.45
C TYR A 59 -5.32 -2.98 -10.14
N GLN A 60 -5.92 -2.37 -11.16
CA GLN A 60 -7.04 -1.44 -11.00
C GLN A 60 -8.21 -2.10 -10.26
N ALA A 61 -8.60 -3.31 -10.66
CA ALA A 61 -9.69 -4.04 -10.02
C ALA A 61 -9.41 -4.32 -8.53
N VAL A 62 -8.18 -4.69 -8.17
CA VAL A 62 -7.77 -4.93 -6.78
C VAL A 62 -7.72 -3.62 -5.98
N ILE A 63 -7.22 -2.55 -6.58
CA ILE A 63 -7.19 -1.22 -5.97
C ILE A 63 -8.62 -0.77 -5.61
N ASP A 64 -9.54 -0.84 -6.57
CA ASP A 64 -10.90 -0.33 -6.41
C ASP A 64 -11.73 -1.17 -5.44
N ARG A 65 -11.56 -2.51 -5.46
CA ARG A 65 -12.36 -3.42 -4.64
C ARG A 65 -11.83 -3.61 -3.23
N CYS A 66 -10.51 -3.53 -3.04
CA CYS A 66 -9.86 -3.89 -1.79
C CYS A 66 -9.13 -2.73 -1.12
N ILE A 67 -8.25 -2.04 -1.85
CA ILE A 67 -7.30 -1.09 -1.24
C ILE A 67 -7.98 0.24 -0.92
N VAL A 68 -8.66 0.85 -1.91
CA VAL A 68 -9.33 2.15 -1.74
C VAL A 68 -10.43 2.10 -0.68
N PRO A 69 -11.32 1.08 -0.63
CA PRO A 69 -12.36 1.01 0.40
C PRO A 69 -11.82 0.87 1.82
N MET A 70 -10.64 0.24 2.00
CA MET A 70 -10.09 -0.06 3.32
C MET A 70 -9.12 1.00 3.83
N LEU A 71 -8.23 1.50 2.96
CA LEU A 71 -7.12 2.37 3.34
C LEU A 71 -7.11 3.70 2.58
N GLY A 72 -7.96 3.88 1.57
CA GLY A 72 -7.91 5.01 0.63
C GLY A 72 -8.01 6.39 1.28
N ARG A 73 -8.62 6.49 2.46
CA ARG A 73 -8.76 7.75 3.23
C ARG A 73 -7.54 8.08 4.09
N LEU A 74 -6.69 7.10 4.38
CA LEU A 74 -5.49 7.31 5.17
C LEU A 74 -4.43 8.04 4.35
N LYS A 75 -3.63 8.87 5.01
CA LYS A 75 -2.41 9.43 4.41
C LYS A 75 -1.36 8.34 4.30
N VAL A 76 -0.58 8.33 3.22
CA VAL A 76 0.45 7.30 2.95
C VAL A 76 1.44 7.17 4.11
N GLN A 77 1.86 8.30 4.68
CA GLN A 77 2.73 8.37 5.85
C GLN A 77 2.08 7.82 7.13
N ASP A 78 0.76 7.91 7.24
CA ASP A 78 0.02 7.52 8.44
C ASP A 78 -0.40 6.04 8.40
N VAL A 79 -0.26 5.37 7.24
CA VAL A 79 -0.50 3.93 7.13
C VAL A 79 0.54 3.21 7.97
N LYS A 80 0.07 2.57 9.04
CA LYS A 80 0.90 1.75 9.92
C LYS A 80 0.64 0.28 9.67
N ARG A 81 1.53 -0.52 10.24
CA ARG A 81 1.48 -1.98 10.20
C ARG A 81 0.15 -2.57 10.70
N PRO A 82 -0.46 -2.07 11.80
CA PRO A 82 -1.75 -2.56 12.26
C PRO A 82 -2.88 -2.30 11.25
N ASP A 83 -2.81 -1.24 10.46
CA ASP A 83 -3.81 -0.92 9.44
C ASP A 83 -3.77 -1.95 8.30
N VAL A 84 -2.57 -2.30 7.83
CA VAL A 84 -2.37 -3.34 6.82
C VAL A 84 -2.79 -4.71 7.34
N ALA A 85 -2.42 -5.06 8.57
CA ALA A 85 -2.83 -6.32 9.19
C ALA A 85 -4.37 -6.40 9.35
N THR A 86 -5.01 -5.29 9.72
CA THR A 86 -6.47 -5.20 9.82
C THR A 86 -7.14 -5.34 8.45
N ALA A 87 -6.59 -4.71 7.41
CA ALA A 87 -7.08 -4.87 6.03
C ALA A 87 -6.96 -6.33 5.56
N MET A 88 -5.82 -7.00 5.81
CA MET A 88 -5.65 -8.42 5.51
C MET A 88 -6.62 -9.31 6.28
N LYS A 89 -6.85 -9.03 7.57
CA LYS A 89 -7.80 -9.78 8.40
C LYS A 89 -9.23 -9.64 7.87
N LYS A 90 -9.64 -8.46 7.41
CA LYS A 90 -10.95 -8.24 6.78
C LYS A 90 -11.13 -9.08 5.51
N MET A 91 -10.05 -9.36 4.78
CA MET A 91 -10.05 -10.19 3.58
C MET A 91 -9.73 -11.67 3.83
N ALA A 92 -9.67 -12.13 5.09
CA ALA A 92 -9.33 -13.52 5.40
C ALA A 92 -10.27 -14.55 4.74
N HIS A 93 -11.53 -14.17 4.52
CA HIS A 93 -12.54 -14.97 3.81
C HIS A 93 -12.31 -15.07 2.28
N LYS A 94 -11.41 -14.25 1.71
CA LYS A 94 -11.02 -14.24 0.29
C LYS A 94 -9.50 -14.27 0.12
N PRO A 95 -8.87 -15.45 0.33
CA PRO A 95 -7.42 -15.64 0.28
C PRO A 95 -6.71 -15.04 -0.93
N ALA A 96 -7.22 -15.34 -2.12
CA ALA A 96 -6.59 -14.96 -3.38
C ALA A 96 -6.63 -13.44 -3.58
N GLU A 97 -7.71 -12.80 -3.15
CA GLU A 97 -7.88 -11.36 -3.26
C GLU A 97 -7.03 -10.62 -2.22
N ALA A 98 -6.96 -11.14 -0.99
CA ALA A 98 -6.05 -10.66 0.05
C ALA A 98 -4.59 -10.68 -0.42
N ASN A 99 -4.15 -11.80 -1.01
CA ASN A 99 -2.79 -11.93 -1.51
C ASN A 99 -2.50 -10.93 -2.64
N ARG A 100 -3.42 -10.76 -3.59
CA ARG A 100 -3.25 -9.78 -4.68
C ARG A 100 -3.21 -8.35 -4.14
N ALA A 101 -4.09 -8.01 -3.21
CA ALA A 101 -4.10 -6.71 -2.55
C ALA A 101 -2.79 -6.45 -1.81
N PHE A 102 -2.29 -7.44 -1.07
CA PHE A 102 -1.00 -7.35 -0.39
C PHE A 102 0.15 -7.12 -1.36
N SER A 103 0.23 -7.88 -2.47
CA SER A 103 1.27 -7.71 -3.48
C SER A 103 1.26 -6.32 -4.12
N VAL A 104 0.08 -5.80 -4.43
CA VAL A 104 -0.07 -4.44 -4.99
C VAL A 104 0.32 -3.38 -3.95
N MET A 105 -0.15 -3.51 -2.71
CA MET A 105 0.21 -2.59 -1.63
C MET A 105 1.71 -2.57 -1.36
N ARG A 106 2.37 -3.72 -1.26
CA ARG A 106 3.82 -3.82 -1.09
C ARG A 106 4.55 -3.07 -2.19
N LYS A 107 4.18 -3.29 -3.45
CA LYS A 107 4.82 -2.61 -4.58
C LYS A 107 4.61 -1.10 -4.55
N MET A 108 3.41 -0.67 -4.22
CA MET A 108 3.00 0.73 -4.17
C MET A 108 3.71 1.48 -3.03
N PHE A 109 3.79 0.90 -1.83
CA PHE A 109 4.47 1.53 -0.69
C PHE A 109 5.98 1.61 -0.88
N ASN A 110 6.61 0.57 -1.44
CA ASN A 110 8.04 0.65 -1.79
C ASN A 110 8.33 1.74 -2.84
N LEU A 111 7.41 1.97 -3.80
CA LEU A 111 7.54 3.09 -4.73
C LEU A 111 7.29 4.44 -4.07
N ALA A 112 6.42 4.49 -3.06
CA ALA A 112 6.18 5.71 -2.29
C ALA A 112 7.42 6.15 -1.49
N GLU A 113 8.22 5.19 -0.99
CA GLU A 113 9.53 5.46 -0.38
C GLU A 113 10.49 6.08 -1.40
N VAL A 114 10.60 5.49 -2.60
CA VAL A 114 11.42 6.04 -3.71
C VAL A 114 10.97 7.44 -4.15
N TRP A 115 9.67 7.72 -4.10
CA TRP A 115 9.11 9.03 -4.41
C TRP A 115 9.16 10.04 -3.25
N GLY A 116 9.75 9.67 -2.11
CA GLY A 116 9.88 10.54 -0.94
C GLY A 116 8.56 10.82 -0.23
N HIS A 117 7.51 10.02 -0.47
CA HIS A 117 6.22 10.13 0.19
C HIS A 117 6.17 9.42 1.55
N ARG A 118 7.20 8.63 1.87
CA ARG A 118 7.36 7.92 3.14
C ARG A 118 8.85 7.83 3.50
N PRO A 119 9.23 8.03 4.78
CA PRO A 119 10.59 7.74 5.22
C PRO A 119 10.86 6.22 5.25
N ASP A 120 12.08 5.81 4.89
CA ASP A 120 12.58 4.42 4.96
C ASP A 120 12.44 3.80 6.37
#